data_AF-A0A7V9K2V9-F1
#
_entry.id   AF-A0A7V9K2V9-F1
#
_cell.length_a   1.000
_cell.length_b   1.000
_cell.length_c   1.000
_cell.angle_alpha   90.00
_cell.angle_beta   90.00
_cell.angle_gamma   90.00
#
_symmetry.space_group_name_H-M   'P 1'
#
loop_
_entity.id
_entity.type
_entity.pdbx_description
1 polymer ?
#
loop_
_entity_poly.entity_id
_entity_poly.type
_entity_poly.pdbx_seq_one_letter_code
_entity_poly.pdbx_strand_id
1 'polypeptide(L)'
;MSRYSHAPRELMSLAAGVLFGVGGVLSVFRLVVQQEGIYSPGILVNALVAFTLSATLFVLGRRLPWWALEVCAVLAVLLCASGLLFGTEHGGIASDNEMLYLFPLIYVAYFMGRRALVLCTLLAVGSYGAILAYHGWDPSSSGRLMTTTIVMVAVLILVRLLRDRVDRLIGRLEATARTDALTGLMNR
;
A
#
# COMPACT_ATOMS: atom_id res chain seq x y z
N MET A 1 22.64 -12.42 1.83
CA MET A 1 21.27 -12.23 1.29
C MET A 1 20.22 -12.58 2.36
N SER A 2 20.18 -11.83 3.48
CA SER A 2 19.17 -12.01 4.55
C SER A 2 18.71 -10.62 5.00
N ARG A 3 17.59 -10.14 4.47
CA ARG A 3 17.02 -8.79 4.73
C ARG A 3 15.50 -8.81 4.83
N TYR A 4 14.93 -9.86 5.43
CA TYR A 4 13.49 -9.90 5.72
C TYR A 4 13.33 -10.18 7.21
N SER A 5 12.96 -9.12 7.95
CA SER A 5 12.68 -9.16 9.38
C SER A 5 11.44 -9.99 9.69
N HIS A 6 11.34 -10.41 10.95
CA HIS A 6 10.50 -11.44 11.56
C HIS A 6 8.97 -11.35 11.41
N ALA A 7 8.43 -10.61 10.43
CA ALA A 7 6.99 -10.60 10.19
C ALA A 7 6.55 -11.98 9.65
N PRO A 8 5.66 -12.71 10.35
CA PRO A 8 5.15 -13.97 9.83
C PRO A 8 4.40 -13.70 8.52
N ARG A 9 4.69 -14.50 7.48
CA ARG A 9 4.09 -14.37 6.13
C ARG A 9 2.58 -14.22 6.15
N GLU A 10 1.95 -14.86 7.13
CA GLU A 10 0.51 -14.81 7.36
C GLU A 10 0.03 -13.38 7.60
N LEU A 11 0.74 -12.62 8.45
CA LEU A 11 0.42 -11.21 8.73
C LEU A 11 0.55 -10.35 7.48
N MET A 12 1.58 -10.60 6.66
CA MET A 12 1.77 -9.90 5.38
C MET A 12 0.63 -10.18 4.41
N SER A 13 0.28 -11.45 4.23
CA SER A 13 -0.84 -11.84 3.34
C SER A 13 -2.18 -11.29 3.83
N LEU A 14 -2.40 -11.28 5.15
CA LEU A 14 -3.62 -10.75 5.75
C LEU A 14 -3.71 -9.24 5.59
N ALA A 15 -2.61 -8.51 5.87
CA ALA A 15 -2.57 -7.06 5.67
C ALA A 15 -2.81 -6.70 4.20
N ALA A 16 -2.20 -7.42 3.27
CA ALA A 16 -2.45 -7.24 1.83
C ALA A 16 -3.90 -7.56 1.45
N GLY A 17 -4.46 -8.66 1.96
CA GLY A 17 -5.85 -9.05 1.72
C GLY A 17 -6.84 -8.00 2.21
N VAL A 18 -6.62 -7.43 3.40
CA VAL A 18 -7.40 -6.32 3.95
C VAL A 18 -7.26 -5.07 3.08
N LEU A 19 -6.05 -4.73 2.64
CA LEU A 19 -5.81 -3.58 1.76
C LEU A 19 -6.60 -3.67 0.46
N PHE A 20 -6.52 -4.81 -0.23
CA PHE A 20 -7.32 -5.03 -1.44
C PHE A 20 -8.82 -5.05 -1.14
N GLY A 21 -9.23 -5.63 -0.02
CA GLY A 21 -10.64 -5.65 0.39
C GLY A 21 -11.21 -4.24 0.61
N VAL A 22 -10.47 -3.39 1.34
CA VAL A 22 -10.82 -1.97 1.54
C VAL A 22 -10.86 -1.24 0.19
N GLY A 23 -9.90 -1.48 -0.70
CA GLY A 23 -9.92 -0.92 -2.06
C GLY A 23 -11.14 -1.32 -2.87
N GLY A 24 -11.58 -2.58 -2.75
CA GLY A 24 -12.80 -3.09 -3.37
C GLY A 24 -14.06 -2.42 -2.81
N VAL A 25 -14.15 -2.31 -1.48
CA VAL A 25 -15.27 -1.61 -0.80
C VAL A 25 -15.33 -0.15 -1.21
N LEU A 26 -14.19 0.56 -1.24
CA LEU A 26 -14.13 1.94 -1.72
C LEU A 26 -14.57 2.05 -3.17
N SER A 27 -14.20 1.10 -4.03
CA SER A 27 -14.62 1.09 -5.44
C SER A 27 -16.14 0.89 -5.59
N VAL A 28 -16.74 0.01 -4.79
CA VAL A 28 -18.21 -0.16 -4.76
C VAL A 28 -18.89 1.07 -4.18
N PHE A 29 -18.36 1.64 -3.11
CA PHE A 29 -18.91 2.86 -2.52
C PHE A 29 -18.95 3.99 -3.54
N ARG A 30 -17.90 4.12 -4.38
CA ARG A 30 -17.90 5.07 -5.50
C ARG A 30 -19.02 4.77 -6.49
N LEU A 31 -19.25 3.52 -6.87
CA LEU A 31 -20.37 3.15 -7.76
C LEU A 31 -21.75 3.50 -7.18
N VAL A 32 -21.92 3.43 -5.86
CA VAL A 32 -23.19 3.73 -5.18
C VAL A 32 -23.41 5.24 -5.01
N VAL A 33 -22.36 6.00 -4.68
CA VAL A 33 -22.46 7.44 -4.43
C VAL A 33 -22.50 8.26 -5.72
N GLN A 34 -21.98 7.72 -6.83
CA GLN A 34 -21.96 8.42 -8.10
C GLN A 34 -23.40 8.66 -8.60
N GLN A 35 -23.77 9.93 -8.78
CA GLN A 35 -25.11 10.31 -9.24
C GLN A 35 -25.38 9.82 -10.68
N GLU A 36 -26.65 9.52 -10.96
CA GLU A 36 -27.11 8.85 -12.19
C GLU A 36 -26.54 9.47 -13.47
N GLY A 37 -25.92 8.64 -14.32
CA GLY A 37 -25.56 9.00 -15.70
C GLY A 37 -24.10 8.75 -16.12
N ILE A 38 -23.19 8.45 -15.20
CA ILE A 38 -21.75 8.33 -15.51
C ILE A 38 -21.16 7.05 -14.89
N TYR A 39 -21.61 5.89 -15.38
CA TYR A 39 -21.00 4.61 -15.04
C TYR A 39 -19.79 4.35 -15.95
N SER A 40 -18.58 4.45 -15.41
CA SER A 40 -17.40 3.92 -16.10
C SER A 40 -17.26 2.42 -15.79
N PRO A 41 -17.35 1.52 -16.79
CA PRO A 41 -17.17 0.08 -16.57
C PRO A 41 -15.80 -0.25 -15.94
N GLY A 42 -14.82 0.65 -16.08
CA GLY A 42 -13.52 0.55 -15.43
C GLY A 42 -13.58 0.47 -13.90
N ILE A 43 -14.52 1.17 -13.25
CA ILE A 43 -14.65 1.16 -11.78
C ILE A 43 -15.17 -0.21 -11.29
N LEU A 44 -16.11 -0.82 -12.03
CA LEU A 44 -16.62 -2.16 -11.72
C LEU A 44 -15.52 -3.21 -11.87
N VAL A 45 -14.73 -3.15 -12.95
CA VAL A 45 -13.58 -4.03 -13.15
C VAL A 45 -12.57 -3.86 -12.02
N ASN A 46 -12.30 -2.63 -11.60
CA ASN A 46 -11.40 -2.35 -10.48
C ASN A 46 -11.88 -3.01 -9.18
N ALA A 47 -13.19 -2.90 -8.88
CA ALA A 47 -13.80 -3.53 -7.71
C ALA A 47 -13.69 -5.06 -7.77
N LEU A 48 -14.02 -5.67 -8.91
CA LEU A 48 -13.92 -7.12 -9.10
C LEU A 48 -12.50 -7.63 -8.94
N VAL A 49 -11.51 -6.95 -9.53
CA VAL A 49 -10.10 -7.30 -9.40
C VAL A 49 -9.65 -7.15 -7.94
N ALA A 50 -10.05 -6.08 -7.26
CA ALA A 50 -9.73 -5.86 -5.84
C ALA A 50 -10.26 -7.00 -4.96
N PHE A 51 -11.53 -7.37 -5.10
CA PHE A 51 -12.12 -8.46 -4.32
C PHE A 51 -11.54 -9.82 -4.66
N THR A 52 -11.24 -10.07 -5.94
CA THR A 52 -10.61 -11.33 -6.36
C THR A 52 -9.22 -11.48 -5.74
N LEU A 53 -8.40 -10.42 -5.77
CA LEU A 53 -7.08 -10.41 -5.14
C LEU A 53 -7.18 -10.55 -3.61
N SER A 54 -8.14 -9.85 -2.98
CA SER A 54 -8.41 -9.96 -1.55
C SER A 54 -8.77 -11.39 -1.15
N ALA A 55 -9.74 -12.01 -1.83
CA ALA A 55 -10.15 -13.39 -1.58
C ALA A 55 -9.01 -14.39 -1.81
N THR A 56 -8.24 -14.19 -2.89
CA THR A 56 -7.06 -15.02 -3.20
C THR A 56 -6.03 -14.94 -2.07
N LEU A 57 -5.76 -13.74 -1.54
CA LEU A 57 -4.80 -13.56 -0.44
C LEU A 57 -5.32 -14.14 0.88
N PHE A 58 -6.63 -14.09 1.16
CA PHE A 58 -7.19 -14.75 2.34
C PHE A 58 -7.15 -16.28 2.27
N VAL A 59 -7.39 -16.86 1.10
CA VAL A 59 -7.44 -18.33 0.93
C VAL A 59 -6.05 -18.93 0.71
N LEU A 60 -5.24 -18.33 -0.16
CA LEU A 60 -3.97 -18.87 -0.63
C LEU A 60 -2.76 -18.15 -0.02
N GLY A 61 -2.95 -17.07 0.76
CA GLY A 61 -1.88 -16.23 1.28
C GLY A 61 -0.75 -16.97 2.00
N ARG A 62 -1.11 -18.01 2.78
CA ARG A 62 -0.14 -18.84 3.52
C ARG A 62 0.77 -19.67 2.61
N ARG A 63 0.32 -19.95 1.38
CA ARG A 63 1.03 -20.77 0.38
C ARG A 63 1.81 -19.93 -0.64
N LEU A 64 1.65 -18.60 -0.62
CA LEU A 64 2.28 -17.75 -1.62
C LEU A 64 3.79 -17.62 -1.42
N PRO A 65 4.58 -17.68 -2.50
CA PRO A 65 5.99 -17.37 -2.45
C PRO A 65 6.21 -15.86 -2.27
N TRP A 66 7.37 -15.48 -1.76
CA TRP A 66 7.69 -14.07 -1.44
C TRP A 66 7.55 -13.12 -2.63
N TRP A 67 7.96 -13.55 -3.83
CA TRP A 67 7.84 -12.74 -5.04
C TRP A 67 6.38 -12.42 -5.38
N ALA A 68 5.43 -13.30 -5.02
CA ALA A 68 4.02 -13.05 -5.28
C ALA A 68 3.49 -11.89 -4.41
N LEU A 69 3.99 -11.73 -3.19
CA LEU A 69 3.65 -10.59 -2.33
C LEU A 69 4.25 -9.28 -2.88
N GLU A 70 5.42 -9.33 -3.51
CA GLU A 70 6.02 -8.16 -4.18
C GLU A 70 5.20 -7.77 -5.42
N VAL A 71 4.76 -8.75 -6.21
CA VAL A 71 3.84 -8.53 -7.33
C VAL A 71 2.50 -7.96 -6.85
N CYS A 72 1.95 -8.46 -5.74
CA CYS A 72 0.72 -7.91 -5.15
C CYS A 72 0.87 -6.43 -4.78
N ALA A 73 2.01 -6.01 -4.24
CA ALA A 73 2.25 -4.60 -3.96
C ALA A 73 2.24 -3.74 -5.23
N VAL A 74 2.87 -4.21 -6.30
CA VAL A 74 2.85 -3.54 -7.61
C VAL A 74 1.43 -3.46 -8.16
N LEU A 75 0.68 -4.57 -8.11
CA LEU A 75 -0.71 -4.62 -8.55
C LEU A 75 -1.59 -3.65 -7.76
N ALA A 76 -1.37 -3.51 -6.45
CA ALA A 76 -2.11 -2.56 -5.63
C ALA A 76 -1.88 -1.11 -6.06
N VAL A 77 -0.62 -0.74 -6.36
CA VAL A 77 -0.29 0.60 -6.91
C VAL A 77 -0.97 0.82 -8.27
N LEU A 78 -0.94 -0.18 -9.15
CA LEU A 78 -1.59 -0.09 -10.46
C LEU A 78 -3.11 0.01 -10.36
N LEU A 79 -3.72 -0.66 -9.37
CA LEU A 79 -5.15 -0.61 -9.10
C LEU A 79 -5.59 0.76 -8.56
N CYS A 80 -4.72 1.43 -7.78
CA CYS A 80 -4.91 2.84 -7.42
C CYS A 80 -4.81 3.74 -8.64
N ALA A 81 -3.84 3.50 -9.53
CA ALA A 81 -3.66 4.27 -10.75
C ALA A 81 -4.85 4.16 -11.71
N SER A 82 -5.37 2.95 -11.95
CA SER A 82 -6.58 2.75 -12.75
C SER A 82 -7.79 3.43 -12.11
N GLY A 83 -7.96 3.30 -10.79
CA GLY A 83 -9.06 3.94 -10.06
C GLY A 83 -9.01 5.47 -10.10
N LEU A 84 -7.81 6.05 -10.19
CA LEU A 84 -7.63 7.47 -10.40
C LEU A 84 -7.94 7.86 -11.85
N LEU A 85 -7.41 7.13 -12.83
CA LEU A 85 -7.61 7.37 -14.26
C LEU A 85 -9.10 7.44 -14.63
N PHE A 86 -9.90 6.45 -14.22
CA PHE A 86 -11.35 6.41 -14.50
C PHE A 86 -12.15 7.35 -13.60
N GLY A 87 -11.57 7.79 -12.48
CA GLY A 87 -12.22 8.65 -11.51
C GLY A 87 -12.21 10.13 -11.90
N THR A 88 -11.25 10.56 -12.73
CA THR A 88 -11.00 11.96 -13.09
C THR A 88 -11.69 12.41 -14.37
N GLU A 89 -12.28 11.49 -15.14
CA GLU A 89 -12.87 11.78 -16.46
C GLU A 89 -14.03 12.80 -16.46
N HIS A 90 -14.64 13.13 -15.30
CA HIS A 90 -15.92 13.86 -15.28
C HIS A 90 -16.00 15.07 -14.33
N GLY A 91 -14.88 15.71 -14.00
CA GLY A 91 -14.92 17.03 -13.34
C GLY A 91 -15.56 17.06 -11.95
N GLY A 92 -15.77 15.89 -11.32
CA GLY A 92 -16.10 15.82 -9.90
C GLY A 92 -14.96 16.44 -9.10
N ILE A 93 -15.32 17.31 -8.13
CA ILE A 93 -14.45 17.97 -7.15
C ILE A 93 -13.22 17.11 -6.92
N ALA A 94 -12.02 17.67 -7.16
CA ALA A 94 -10.71 17.06 -6.93
C ALA A 94 -10.74 16.16 -5.68
N SER A 95 -11.16 14.92 -5.85
CA SER A 95 -11.25 13.98 -4.76
C SER A 95 -9.82 13.56 -4.56
N ASP A 96 -9.27 13.75 -3.37
CA ASP A 96 -7.91 13.41 -2.93
C ASP A 96 -7.60 11.90 -3.04
N ASN A 97 -7.94 11.29 -4.18
CA ASN A 97 -7.76 9.89 -4.53
C ASN A 97 -6.27 9.57 -4.68
N GLU A 98 -5.42 10.58 -4.88
CA GLU A 98 -3.97 10.44 -4.80
C GLU A 98 -3.52 9.94 -3.42
N MET A 99 -4.30 10.16 -2.34
CA MET A 99 -4.01 9.57 -1.03
C MET A 99 -4.20 8.04 -1.02
N LEU A 100 -4.93 7.46 -1.97
CA LEU A 100 -5.09 6.01 -2.05
C LEU A 100 -3.76 5.29 -2.28
N TYR A 101 -2.77 5.96 -2.88
CA TYR A 101 -1.41 5.41 -3.01
C TYR A 101 -0.71 5.21 -1.67
N LEU A 102 -1.11 5.90 -0.59
CA LEU A 102 -0.50 5.71 0.73
C LEU A 102 -0.72 4.29 1.24
N PHE A 103 -1.88 3.70 1.00
CA PHE A 103 -2.23 2.37 1.47
C PHE A 103 -1.23 1.28 1.02
N PRO A 104 -1.00 1.06 -0.30
CA PRO A 104 -0.01 0.10 -0.76
C PRO A 104 1.42 0.52 -0.40
N LEU A 105 1.74 1.82 -0.38
CA LEU A 105 3.09 2.26 -0.04
C LEU A 105 3.43 2.03 1.44
N ILE A 106 2.48 2.25 2.36
CA ILE A 106 2.62 1.94 3.79
C ILE A 106 2.85 0.45 3.98
N TYR A 107 2.11 -0.40 3.26
CA TYR A 107 2.33 -1.85 3.27
C TYR A 107 3.76 -2.21 2.86
N VAL A 108 4.24 -1.66 1.74
CA VAL A 108 5.61 -1.92 1.25
C VAL A 108 6.66 -1.36 2.22
N ALA A 109 6.43 -0.17 2.78
CA ALA A 109 7.33 0.44 3.76
C ALA A 109 7.42 -0.41 5.03
N TYR A 110 6.29 -0.93 5.51
CA TYR A 110 6.22 -1.72 6.73
C TYR A 110 6.69 -3.15 6.55
N PHE A 111 6.43 -3.81 5.43
CA PHE A 111 6.74 -5.25 5.30
C PHE A 111 7.97 -5.53 4.44
N MET A 112 8.22 -4.73 3.42
CA MET A 112 9.17 -5.05 2.38
C MET A 112 10.49 -4.28 2.51
N GLY A 113 11.49 -4.72 1.73
CA GLY A 113 12.82 -4.14 1.72
C GLY A 113 12.88 -2.73 1.14
N ARG A 114 14.04 -2.06 1.30
CA ARG A 114 14.29 -0.71 0.72
C ARG A 114 14.10 -0.67 -0.80
N ARG A 115 14.49 -1.73 -1.51
CA ARG A 115 14.37 -1.81 -2.97
C ARG A 115 12.91 -1.78 -3.43
N ALA A 116 12.07 -2.66 -2.88
CA ALA A 116 10.64 -2.70 -3.19
C ALA A 116 9.96 -1.37 -2.87
N LEU A 117 10.31 -0.74 -1.74
CA LEU A 117 9.77 0.58 -1.38
C LEU A 117 10.10 1.63 -2.44
N VAL A 118 11.38 1.79 -2.80
CA VAL A 118 11.79 2.79 -3.81
C VAL A 118 11.09 2.53 -5.14
N LEU A 119 11.04 1.29 -5.59
CA LEU A 119 10.38 0.93 -6.85
C LEU A 119 8.87 1.23 -6.83
N CYS A 120 8.17 0.86 -5.76
CA CYS A 120 6.73 1.12 -5.64
C CYS A 120 6.44 2.62 -5.51
N THR A 121 7.29 3.38 -4.79
CA THR A 121 7.16 4.84 -4.68
C THR A 121 7.38 5.51 -6.04
N LEU A 122 8.41 5.11 -6.79
CA LEU A 122 8.64 5.63 -8.14
C LEU A 122 7.49 5.28 -9.09
N LEU A 123 6.95 4.07 -8.99
CA LEU A 123 5.78 3.67 -9.76
C LEU A 123 4.54 4.51 -9.41
N ALA A 124 4.28 4.76 -8.12
CA ALA A 124 3.16 5.57 -7.67
C ALA A 124 3.28 7.03 -8.14
N VAL A 125 4.45 7.66 -7.93
CA VAL A 125 4.70 9.04 -8.37
C VAL A 125 4.67 9.16 -9.89
N GLY A 126 5.28 8.20 -10.60
CA GLY A 126 5.31 8.18 -12.06
C GLY A 126 3.94 7.96 -12.68
N SER A 127 3.14 7.02 -12.16
CA SER A 127 1.78 6.77 -12.63
C SER A 127 0.86 7.96 -12.33
N TYR A 128 0.97 8.58 -11.14
CA TYR A 128 0.21 9.78 -10.82
C TYR A 128 0.58 10.95 -11.75
N GLY A 129 1.88 11.21 -11.96
CA GLY A 129 2.36 12.22 -12.89
C GLY A 129 1.91 11.97 -14.34
N ALA A 130 1.90 10.72 -14.78
CA ALA A 130 1.41 10.34 -16.11
C ALA A 130 -0.10 10.59 -16.26
N ILE A 131 -0.90 10.30 -15.22
CA ILE A 131 -2.35 10.55 -15.23
C ILE A 131 -2.66 12.05 -15.25
N LEU A 132 -1.90 12.85 -14.50
CA LEU A 132 -1.98 14.32 -14.54
C LEU A 132 -1.66 14.86 -15.94
N ALA A 133 -0.61 14.34 -16.58
CA ALA A 133 -0.26 14.72 -17.95
C ALA A 133 -1.35 14.30 -18.96
N TYR A 134 -1.95 13.12 -18.79
CA TYR A 134 -3.02 12.62 -19.66
C TYR A 134 -4.29 13.48 -19.61
N HIS A 135 -4.69 13.97 -18.44
CA HIS A 135 -5.88 14.81 -18.26
C HIS A 135 -5.66 16.30 -18.58
N GLY A 136 -4.46 16.67 -19.03
CA GLY A 136 -4.09 18.06 -19.31
C GLY A 136 -3.33 18.69 -18.14
N TRP A 137 -2.06 19.01 -18.38
CA TRP A 137 -1.18 19.58 -17.36
C TRP A 137 -1.51 21.06 -17.11
N ASP A 138 -2.25 21.34 -16.03
CA ASP A 138 -2.53 22.69 -15.54
C ASP A 138 -1.39 23.23 -14.63
N PRO A 139 -1.17 24.55 -14.47
CA PRO A 139 -0.13 25.08 -13.57
C PRO A 139 -0.26 24.60 -12.12
N SER A 140 -1.46 24.23 -11.67
CA SER A 140 -1.69 23.65 -10.34
C SER A 140 -1.18 22.20 -10.21
N SER A 141 -1.04 21.47 -11.32
CA SER A 141 -0.65 20.05 -11.37
C SER A 141 0.73 19.80 -10.76
N SER A 142 1.70 20.66 -11.07
CA SER A 142 3.06 20.56 -10.52
C SER A 142 3.07 20.71 -9.00
N GLY A 143 2.30 21.67 -8.49
CA GLY A 143 2.17 21.91 -7.04
C GLY A 143 1.51 20.73 -6.33
N ARG A 144 0.45 20.17 -6.93
CA ARG A 144 -0.22 18.97 -6.41
C ARG A 144 0.71 17.76 -6.41
N LEU A 145 1.36 17.44 -7.54
CA LEU A 145 2.30 16.33 -7.64
C LEU A 145 3.42 16.44 -6.60
N MET A 146 4.02 17.62 -6.46
CA MET A 146 5.09 17.87 -5.50
C MET A 146 4.59 17.71 -4.06
N THR A 147 3.46 18.32 -3.71
CA THR A 147 2.88 18.26 -2.36
C THR A 147 2.54 16.83 -1.97
N THR A 148 1.82 16.10 -2.84
CA THR A 148 1.46 14.70 -2.59
C THR A 148 2.70 13.82 -2.49
N THR A 149 3.70 14.01 -3.35
CA THR A 149 4.95 13.25 -3.29
C THR A 149 5.70 13.48 -1.97
N ILE A 150 5.80 14.73 -1.51
CA ILE A 150 6.45 15.08 -0.25
C ILE A 150 5.70 14.42 0.93
N VAL A 151 4.38 14.52 0.95
CA VAL A 151 3.55 13.90 2.00
C VAL A 151 3.72 12.37 2.00
N MET A 152 3.66 11.72 0.83
CA MET A 152 3.90 10.29 0.71
C MET A 152 5.27 9.91 1.26
N VAL A 153 6.34 10.57 0.81
CA VAL A 153 7.70 10.29 1.28
C VAL A 153 7.83 10.49 2.79
N ALA A 154 7.28 11.58 3.34
CA ALA A 154 7.29 11.85 4.77
C ALA A 154 6.61 10.75 5.58
N VAL A 155 5.42 10.31 5.16
CA VAL A 155 4.68 9.20 5.78
C VAL A 155 5.49 7.90 5.71
N LEU A 156 6.11 7.59 4.57
CA LEU A 156 6.89 6.35 4.40
C LEU A 156 8.16 6.35 5.26
N ILE A 157 8.81 7.50 5.40
CA ILE A 157 9.94 7.67 6.33
C ILE A 157 9.46 7.42 7.77
N LEU A 158 8.35 8.03 8.17
CA LEU A 158 7.79 7.87 9.51
C LEU A 158 7.47 6.41 9.81
N VAL A 159 6.74 5.73 8.91
CA VAL A 159 6.40 4.30 9.04
C VAL A 159 7.65 3.43 9.15
N ARG A 160 8.69 3.70 8.36
CA ARG A 160 9.98 2.99 8.44
C ARG A 160 10.67 3.20 9.79
N LEU A 161 10.69 4.43 10.29
CA LEU A 161 11.28 4.74 11.60
C LEU A 161 10.52 4.05 12.75
N LEU A 162 9.19 4.04 12.69
CA LEU A 162 8.34 3.34 13.66
C LEU A 162 8.62 1.84 13.63
N ARG A 163 8.65 1.23 12.44
CA ARG A 163 8.97 -0.18 12.28
C ARG A 163 10.34 -0.52 12.87
N ASP A 164 11.38 0.21 12.49
CA ASP A 164 12.74 -0.02 12.98
C ASP A 164 12.82 0.12 14.51
N ARG A 165 12.00 1.00 15.10
CA ARG A 165 11.90 1.16 16.56
C ARG A 165 11.20 -0.03 17.22
N VAL A 166 10.11 -0.52 16.63
CA VAL A 166 9.40 -1.72 17.11
C VAL A 166 10.30 -2.94 17.05
N ASP A 167 11.01 -3.16 15.93
CA ASP A 167 11.94 -4.29 15.79
C ASP A 167 13.06 -4.24 16.85
N ARG A 168 13.59 -3.04 17.15
CA ARG A 168 14.58 -2.87 18.23
C ARG A 168 14.01 -3.13 19.62
N LEU A 169 12.76 -2.74 19.88
CA LEU A 169 12.09 -2.98 21.17
C LEU A 169 11.87 -4.48 21.40
N ILE A 170 11.34 -5.19 20.39
CA ILE A 170 11.14 -6.64 20.44
C ILE A 170 12.49 -7.35 20.65
N GLY A 171 13.53 -6.97 19.89
CA GLY A 171 14.86 -7.55 20.06
C GLY A 171 15.46 -7.36 21.45
N ARG A 172 15.20 -6.21 22.09
CA ARG A 172 15.60 -5.96 23.49
C ARG A 172 14.82 -6.83 24.47
N LEU A 173 13.50 -6.94 24.31
CA LEU A 173 12.64 -7.80 25.14
C LEU A 173 13.09 -9.26 25.06
N GLU A 174 13.38 -9.78 23.86
CA GLU A 174 13.89 -11.15 23.70
C GLU A 174 15.29 -11.34 24.27
N ALA A 175 16.16 -10.31 24.23
CA ALA A 175 17.48 -10.37 24.84
C ALA A 175 17.37 -10.42 26.36
N THR A 176 16.51 -9.58 26.96
CA THR A 176 16.27 -9.56 28.41
C THR A 176 15.52 -10.80 28.89
N ALA A 177 14.60 -11.38 28.12
CA ALA A 177 13.92 -12.63 28.49
C ALA A 177 14.85 -13.86 28.45
N ARG A 178 15.92 -13.80 27.64
CA ARG A 178 16.97 -14.83 27.57
C ARG A 178 17.96 -14.76 28.73
N THR A 179 18.07 -13.62 29.40
CA THR A 179 18.94 -13.42 30.58
C THR A 179 18.09 -13.18 31.81
N ASP A 180 17.97 -14.17 32.68
CA ASP A 180 17.20 -14.00 33.92
C ASP A 180 17.81 -12.88 34.77
N ALA A 181 17.07 -11.78 34.94
CA ALA A 181 17.52 -10.61 35.68
C ALA A 181 17.81 -10.91 37.17
N LEU A 182 17.27 -12.03 37.69
CA LEU A 182 17.47 -12.45 39.08
C LEU A 182 18.73 -13.29 39.28
N THR A 183 19.20 -14.02 38.25
CA THR A 183 20.34 -14.96 38.37
C THR A 183 21.52 -14.63 37.46
N GLY A 184 21.34 -13.76 36.46
CA GLY A 184 22.36 -13.44 35.45
C GLY A 184 22.71 -14.61 34.52
N LEU A 185 22.01 -15.74 34.64
CA LEU A 185 22.23 -16.95 33.86
C LEU A 185 21.31 -17.00 32.63
N MET A 186 21.74 -17.76 31.61
CA MET A 186 20.94 -18.03 30.41
C MET A 186 19.69 -18.82 30.80
N ASN A 187 18.52 -18.27 30.48
CA ASN A 187 17.24 -18.94 30.69
C ASN A 187 17.14 -20.14 29.73
N ARG A 188 16.82 -21.33 30.25
CA ARG A 188 16.84 -22.60 29.51
C ARG A 188 15.49 -22.96 28.92
#